data_AF-A0A972M7E7-F1
#
_entry.id   AF-A0A972M7E7-F1
#
_cell.length_a   1.000
_cell.length_b   1.000
_cell.length_c   1.000
_cell.angle_alpha   90.00
_cell.angle_beta   90.00
_cell.angle_gamma   90.00
#
_symmetry.space_group_name_H-M   'P 1'
#
loop_
_entity.id
_entity.type
_entity.pdbx_description
1 polymer ?
#
loop_
_entity_poly.entity_id
_entity_poly.type
_entity_poly.pdbx_seq_one_letter_code
_entity_poly.pdbx_strand_id
1 'polypeptide(L)'
;YIFVSMTVVNFWGVVYPLISELATGEKASVGPPYYERAMGPLSAIMLLLMGLATLAPWGRVHWRRLARLMVVPALVGLAVTGWAWWAGYRIPGALVGFFLLGFVAGAIFYDMFRGTWARHRVHKEPIWRSFWRLITRNRRRYGGYVVHLSILVMGVGIIGIEFFQAETQRTLAQGESLTLRDYTIVYEGLAIFNTHDGRQVARADISVYKNGKKVAVLHPRQDYYIKDQQPMTIPGIYSTWGEEFYVLLVSWKPITVEGATFKVYHNPLVKWLWASPWLAILGILIAVWPERRRKPATVRSRAPRGAAQAAAVG
;
A
#
# COMPACT_ATOMS: atom_id res chain seq x y z
N TYR A 1 17.65 10.93 5.28
CA TYR A 1 18.25 9.76 5.96
C TYR A 1 17.30 8.57 6.09
N ILE A 2 15.99 8.74 6.36
CA ILE A 2 15.10 7.59 6.58
C ILE A 2 15.05 6.61 5.39
N PHE A 3 14.95 7.09 4.15
CA PHE A 3 15.01 6.19 2.98
C PHE A 3 16.32 5.39 2.94
N VAL A 4 17.45 6.02 3.28
CA VAL A 4 18.76 5.33 3.36
C VAL A 4 18.73 4.29 4.49
N SER A 5 18.16 4.61 5.65
CA SER A 5 18.01 3.67 6.75
C SER A 5 17.16 2.46 6.36
N MET A 6 16.03 2.68 5.68
CA MET A 6 15.19 1.60 5.15
C MET A 6 15.96 0.74 4.14
N THR A 7 16.73 1.35 3.23
CA THR A 7 17.57 0.62 2.28
C THR A 7 18.60 -0.23 3.00
N VAL A 8 19.30 0.32 4.01
CA VAL A 8 20.33 -0.43 4.77
C VAL A 8 19.72 -1.61 5.51
N VAL A 9 18.57 -1.43 6.17
CA VAL A 9 17.86 -2.52 6.86
C VAL A 9 17.48 -3.63 5.88
N ASN A 10 16.85 -3.29 4.77
CA ASN A 10 16.42 -4.29 3.78
C ASN A 10 17.61 -4.99 3.14
N PHE A 11 18.64 -4.22 2.76
CA PHE A 11 19.86 -4.75 2.16
C PHE A 11 20.57 -5.70 3.13
N TRP A 12 20.73 -5.31 4.39
CA TRP A 12 21.35 -6.15 5.41
C TRP A 12 20.57 -7.44 5.65
N GLY A 13 19.23 -7.35 5.75
CA GLY A 13 18.40 -8.54 5.95
C GLY A 13 18.53 -9.59 4.85
N VAL A 14 18.79 -9.16 3.61
CA VAL A 14 19.00 -10.05 2.46
C VAL A 14 20.44 -10.57 2.39
N VAL A 15 21.44 -9.73 2.69
CA VAL A 15 22.85 -10.07 2.50
C VAL A 15 23.45 -10.80 3.69
N TYR A 16 22.95 -10.56 4.91
CA TYR A 16 23.50 -11.14 6.14
C TYR A 16 23.53 -12.68 6.17
N PRO A 17 22.49 -13.42 5.71
CA PRO A 17 22.55 -14.88 5.62
C PRO A 17 23.73 -15.40 4.79
N LEU A 18 24.08 -14.72 3.69
CA LEU A 18 25.21 -15.08 2.82
C LEU A 18 26.55 -14.81 3.51
N ILE A 19 26.68 -13.67 4.20
CA ILE A 19 27.89 -13.34 4.96
C ILE A 19 28.09 -14.35 6.10
N SER A 20 27.01 -14.69 6.81
CA SER A 20 27.04 -15.67 7.91
C SER A 20 27.53 -17.03 7.42
N GLU A 21 27.01 -17.51 6.29
CA GLU A 21 27.44 -18.79 5.71
C GLU A 21 28.93 -18.78 5.37
N LEU A 22 29.42 -17.71 4.74
CA LEU A 22 30.83 -17.60 4.38
C LEU A 22 31.76 -17.51 5.59
N ALA A 23 31.32 -16.87 6.68
CA ALA A 23 32.15 -16.64 7.87
C ALA A 23 32.10 -17.80 8.88
N THR A 24 30.94 -18.47 9.01
CA THR A 24 30.69 -19.46 10.07
C THR A 24 30.41 -20.86 9.53
N GLY A 25 30.16 -21.02 8.23
CA GLY A 25 29.67 -22.26 7.64
C GLY A 25 28.15 -22.46 7.80
N GLU A 26 27.47 -21.60 8.56
CA GLU A 26 26.03 -21.70 8.82
C GLU A 26 25.25 -20.48 8.31
N LYS A 27 24.13 -20.75 7.62
CA LYS A 27 23.21 -19.70 7.15
C LYS A 27 22.36 -19.18 8.32
N ALA A 28 22.62 -17.95 8.73
CA ALA A 28 21.72 -17.25 9.63
C ALA A 28 20.34 -17.06 8.98
N SER A 29 19.26 -17.31 9.74
CA SER A 29 17.89 -17.10 9.27
C SER A 29 17.39 -15.72 9.65
N VAL A 30 17.08 -14.90 8.65
CA VAL A 30 16.48 -13.57 8.85
C VAL A 30 15.01 -13.64 8.41
N GLY A 31 14.12 -13.80 9.38
CA GLY A 31 12.68 -13.90 9.16
C GLY A 31 11.92 -12.57 9.31
N PRO A 32 10.58 -12.61 9.15
CA PRO A 32 9.69 -11.45 9.29
C PRO A 32 9.93 -10.57 10.55
N PRO A 33 10.20 -11.13 11.75
CA PRO A 33 10.40 -10.32 12.95
C PRO A 33 11.56 -9.31 12.86
N TYR A 34 12.59 -9.58 12.07
CA TYR A 34 13.68 -8.63 11.84
C TYR A 34 13.17 -7.39 11.09
N TYR A 35 12.45 -7.62 9.99
CA TYR A 35 11.91 -6.56 9.14
C TYR A 35 10.83 -5.78 9.88
N GLU A 36 9.89 -6.44 10.55
CA GLU A 36 8.80 -5.78 11.27
C GLU A 36 9.32 -4.82 12.35
N ARG A 37 10.31 -5.26 13.15
CA ARG A 37 10.90 -4.44 14.22
C ARG A 37 11.61 -3.19 13.70
N ALA A 38 12.26 -3.28 12.54
CA ALA A 38 13.01 -2.17 11.98
C ALA A 38 12.15 -1.29 11.04
N MET A 39 11.44 -1.90 10.09
CA MET A 39 10.67 -1.21 9.07
C MET A 39 9.36 -0.62 9.60
N GLY A 40 8.73 -1.22 10.62
CA GLY A 40 7.51 -0.69 11.23
C GLY A 40 7.69 0.76 11.73
N PRO A 41 8.63 1.03 12.66
CA PRO A 41 8.91 2.38 13.14
C PRO A 41 9.39 3.33 12.03
N LEU A 42 10.26 2.88 11.14
CA LEU A 42 10.75 3.71 10.03
C LEU A 42 9.60 4.14 9.10
N SER A 43 8.66 3.24 8.81
CA SER A 43 7.48 3.51 7.99
C SER A 43 6.52 4.49 8.68
N ALA A 44 6.34 4.34 9.99
CA ALA A 44 5.55 5.28 10.79
C ALA A 44 6.14 6.71 10.75
N ILE A 45 7.46 6.84 10.94
CA ILE A 45 8.15 8.13 10.85
C ILE A 45 8.05 8.70 9.42
N MET A 46 8.19 7.85 8.39
CA MET A 46 8.03 8.27 7.00
C MET A 46 6.63 8.83 6.72
N LEU A 47 5.57 8.16 7.17
CA LEU A 47 4.19 8.65 7.02
C LEU A 47 3.97 9.96 7.78
N LEU A 48 4.51 10.09 9.00
CA LEU A 48 4.42 11.33 9.75
C LEU A 48 5.08 12.50 8.99
N LEU A 49 6.31 12.28 8.49
CA LEU A 49 7.02 13.26 7.69
C LEU A 49 6.31 13.58 6.38
N MET A 50 5.67 12.60 5.75
CA MET A 50 4.87 12.80 4.56
C MET A 50 3.73 13.80 4.83
N GLY A 51 2.97 13.60 5.90
CA GLY A 51 1.91 14.52 6.31
C GLY A 51 2.45 15.90 6.66
N LEU A 52 3.56 15.98 7.41
CA LEU A 52 4.23 17.24 7.73
C LEU A 52 4.68 17.99 6.47
N ALA A 53 5.28 17.29 5.51
CA ALA A 53 5.78 17.87 4.26
C ALA A 53 4.64 18.40 3.38
N THR A 54 3.46 17.80 3.42
CA THR A 54 2.31 18.31 2.65
C THR A 54 1.82 19.68 3.12
N LEU A 55 2.02 20.01 4.40
CA LEU A 55 1.58 21.27 5.03
C LEU A 55 2.70 22.31 5.15
N ALA A 56 3.96 21.87 5.12
CA ALA A 56 5.11 22.74 5.28
C ALA A 56 5.25 23.68 4.06
N PRO A 57 5.31 25.02 4.27
CA PRO A 57 5.66 25.94 3.20
C PRO A 57 7.07 25.65 2.68
N TRP A 58 7.28 25.79 1.37
CA TRP A 58 8.61 25.66 0.79
C TRP A 58 9.50 26.79 1.32
N GLY A 59 10.65 26.46 1.93
CA GLY A 59 11.58 27.43 2.52
C GLY A 59 11.58 27.41 4.05
N ARG A 60 11.52 28.59 4.69
CA ARG A 60 11.63 28.71 6.16
C ARG A 60 10.36 28.26 6.86
N VAL A 61 10.48 27.21 7.68
CA VAL A 61 9.37 26.68 8.45
C VAL A 61 9.22 27.45 9.77
N HIS A 62 8.09 28.13 9.93
CA HIS A 62 7.70 28.71 11.22
C HIS A 62 6.90 27.68 12.02
N TRP A 63 7.49 27.08 13.05
CA TRP A 63 6.89 25.98 13.80
C TRP A 63 5.51 26.29 14.38
N ARG A 64 5.29 27.50 14.90
CA ARG A 64 3.97 27.94 15.40
C ARG A 64 2.89 27.98 14.31
N ARG A 65 3.27 28.25 13.06
CA ARG A 65 2.34 28.21 11.93
C ARG A 65 2.05 26.77 11.55
N LEU A 66 3.09 25.93 11.42
CA LEU A 66 2.92 24.52 11.07
C LEU A 66 2.07 23.77 12.09
N ALA A 67 2.33 23.95 13.39
CA ALA A 67 1.55 23.32 14.45
C ALA A 67 0.04 23.64 14.34
N ARG A 68 -0.31 24.90 14.04
CA ARG A 68 -1.71 25.28 13.79
C ARG A 68 -2.31 24.63 12.56
N LEU A 69 -1.51 24.38 11.52
CA LEU A 69 -1.98 23.69 10.31
C LEU A 69 -2.20 22.19 10.55
N MET A 70 -1.53 21.60 11.53
CA MET A 70 -1.64 20.18 11.85
C MET A 70 -2.88 19.83 12.69
N VAL A 71 -3.55 20.80 13.31
CA VAL A 71 -4.72 20.54 14.17
C VAL A 71 -5.82 19.80 13.41
N VAL A 72 -6.24 20.32 12.25
CA VAL A 72 -7.32 19.70 11.46
C VAL A 72 -6.91 18.29 10.99
N PRO A 73 -5.73 18.08 10.39
CA PRO A 73 -5.24 16.74 10.04
C PRO A 73 -5.13 15.78 11.23
N ALA A 74 -4.68 16.25 12.41
CA ALA A 74 -4.60 15.43 13.61
C ALA A 74 -5.99 15.00 14.10
N LEU A 75 -6.98 15.89 14.06
CA LEU A 75 -8.36 15.56 14.38
C LEU A 75 -8.94 14.52 13.39
N VAL A 76 -8.62 14.63 12.11
CA VAL A 76 -9.01 13.61 11.11
C VAL A 76 -8.34 12.27 11.43
N GLY A 77 -7.05 12.26 11.76
CA GLY A 77 -6.34 11.06 12.22
C GLY A 77 -7.02 10.42 13.43
N LEU A 78 -7.34 11.21 14.46
CA LEU A 78 -8.05 10.73 15.66
C LEU A 78 -9.45 10.20 15.33
N ALA A 79 -10.19 10.85 14.44
CA ALA A 79 -11.51 10.39 14.01
C ALA A 79 -11.43 9.04 13.28
N VAL A 80 -10.45 8.86 12.40
CA VAL A 80 -10.21 7.59 11.70
C VAL A 80 -9.83 6.48 12.69
N THR A 81 -8.95 6.77 13.64
CA THR A 81 -8.59 5.81 14.70
C THR A 81 -9.76 5.48 15.61
N GLY A 82 -10.57 6.47 15.99
CA GLY A 82 -11.78 6.28 16.80
C GLY A 82 -12.82 5.43 16.10
N TRP A 83 -13.03 5.65 14.79
CA TRP A 83 -13.88 4.80 13.97
C TRP A 83 -13.35 3.36 13.89
N ALA A 84 -12.05 3.18 13.65
CA ALA A 84 -11.43 1.85 13.61
C ALA A 84 -11.56 1.10 14.94
N TRP A 85 -11.36 1.80 16.06
CA TRP A 85 -11.55 1.26 17.41
C TRP A 85 -12.99 0.78 17.63
N TRP A 86 -13.97 1.62 17.27
CA TRP A 86 -15.40 1.28 17.36
C TRP A 86 -15.76 0.08 16.48
N ALA A 87 -15.19 -0.01 15.28
CA ALA A 87 -15.35 -1.14 14.36
C ALA A 87 -14.64 -2.43 14.81
N GLY A 88 -13.94 -2.42 15.96
CA GLY A 88 -13.32 -3.61 16.56
C GLY A 88 -11.83 -3.79 16.24
N TYR A 89 -11.22 -2.90 15.45
CA TYR A 89 -9.79 -2.92 15.17
C TYR A 89 -9.00 -2.33 16.34
N ARG A 90 -8.64 -3.16 17.34
CA ARG A 90 -8.08 -2.69 18.62
C ARG A 90 -6.58 -2.98 18.82
N ILE A 91 -5.89 -3.45 17.79
CA ILE A 91 -4.45 -3.74 17.88
C ILE A 91 -3.66 -2.42 17.92
N PRO A 92 -2.81 -2.15 18.95
CA PRO A 92 -2.13 -0.86 19.10
C PRO A 92 -1.32 -0.41 17.88
N GLY A 93 -0.57 -1.32 17.26
CA GLY A 93 0.21 -1.02 16.04
C GLY A 93 -0.69 -0.59 14.87
N ALA A 94 -1.81 -1.27 14.68
CA ALA A 94 -2.80 -0.92 13.65
C ALA A 94 -3.43 0.46 13.92
N LEU A 95 -3.77 0.78 15.18
CA LEU A 95 -4.35 2.07 15.56
C LEU A 95 -3.41 3.25 15.29
N VAL A 96 -2.11 3.07 15.55
CA VAL A 96 -1.07 4.05 15.17
C VAL A 96 -1.02 4.20 13.65
N GLY A 97 -1.06 3.09 12.92
CA GLY A 97 -1.16 3.09 11.46
C GLY A 97 -2.37 3.88 10.95
N PHE A 98 -3.56 3.59 11.45
CA PHE A 98 -4.79 4.29 11.09
C PHE A 98 -4.74 5.79 11.41
N PHE A 99 -4.16 6.16 12.56
CA PHE A 99 -3.95 7.57 12.90
C PHE A 99 -3.08 8.26 11.86
N LEU A 100 -1.95 7.66 11.50
CA LEU A 100 -1.01 8.22 10.53
C LEU A 100 -1.62 8.31 9.13
N LEU A 101 -2.34 7.28 8.68
CA LEU A 101 -3.04 7.30 7.40
C LEU A 101 -4.10 8.41 7.35
N GLY A 102 -4.92 8.51 8.41
CA GLY A 102 -5.93 9.57 8.55
C GLY A 102 -5.30 10.96 8.64
N PHE A 103 -4.19 11.10 9.36
CA PHE A 103 -3.42 12.34 9.46
C PHE A 103 -2.90 12.80 8.10
N VAL A 104 -2.26 11.92 7.33
CA VAL A 104 -1.73 12.28 6.00
C VAL A 104 -2.87 12.59 5.02
N ALA A 105 -3.95 11.80 5.04
CA ALA A 105 -5.13 12.06 4.21
C ALA A 105 -5.72 13.43 4.56
N GLY A 106 -5.94 13.69 5.86
CA GLY A 106 -6.41 14.96 6.38
C GLY A 106 -5.52 16.12 5.95
N ALA A 107 -4.20 15.95 5.97
CA ALA A 107 -3.24 16.97 5.54
C ALA A 107 -3.37 17.29 4.05
N ILE A 108 -3.46 16.28 3.19
CA ILE A 108 -3.65 16.42 1.73
C ILE A 108 -4.96 17.14 1.43
N PHE A 109 -6.08 16.66 1.99
CA PHE A 109 -7.40 17.23 1.71
C PHE A 109 -7.56 18.62 2.32
N TYR A 110 -6.98 18.87 3.49
CA TYR A 110 -6.99 20.19 4.13
C TYR A 110 -6.22 21.23 3.33
N ASP A 111 -5.03 20.89 2.83
CA ASP A 111 -4.26 21.78 1.96
C ASP A 111 -5.02 22.07 0.65
N MET A 112 -5.57 21.04 0.02
CA MET A 112 -6.36 21.18 -1.21
C MET A 112 -7.60 22.05 -1.02
N PHE A 113 -8.33 21.85 0.09
CA PHE A 113 -9.48 22.67 0.46
C PHE A 113 -9.08 24.13 0.66
N ARG A 114 -8.03 24.41 1.44
CA ARG A 114 -7.55 25.78 1.68
C ARG A 114 -7.11 26.48 0.41
N GLY A 115 -6.38 25.79 -0.46
CA GLY A 115 -5.98 26.33 -1.76
C GLY A 115 -7.18 26.66 -2.65
N THR A 116 -8.20 25.78 -2.66
CA THR A 116 -9.44 25.97 -3.42
C THR A 116 -10.24 27.16 -2.87
N TRP A 117 -10.38 27.24 -1.55
CA TRP A 117 -11.12 28.29 -0.87
C TRP A 117 -10.47 29.67 -1.02
N ALA A 118 -9.14 29.75 -0.89
CA ALA A 118 -8.40 30.98 -1.11
C ALA A 118 -8.60 31.48 -2.55
N ARG A 119 -8.54 30.58 -3.54
CA ARG A 119 -8.78 30.91 -4.94
C ARG A 119 -10.22 31.39 -5.18
N HIS A 120 -11.20 30.71 -4.59
CA HIS A 120 -12.61 31.09 -4.67
C HIS A 120 -12.83 32.52 -4.17
N ARG A 121 -12.26 32.87 -3.00
CA ARG A 121 -12.39 34.22 -2.43
C ARG A 121 -11.73 35.31 -3.27
N VAL A 122 -10.55 35.03 -3.83
CA VAL A 122 -9.79 36.02 -4.62
C VAL A 122 -10.42 36.23 -5.99
N HIS A 123 -10.82 35.16 -6.69
CA HIS A 123 -11.30 35.25 -8.06
C HIS A 123 -12.83 35.29 -8.19
N LYS A 124 -13.57 35.10 -7.10
CA LYS A 124 -15.05 35.05 -7.06
C LYS A 124 -15.67 34.07 -8.07
N GLU A 125 -14.93 33.03 -8.45
CA GLU A 125 -15.38 31.95 -9.35
C GLU A 125 -16.05 30.84 -8.55
N PRO A 126 -17.04 30.10 -9.07
CA PRO A 126 -17.66 29.00 -8.33
C PRO A 126 -16.62 27.97 -7.86
N ILE A 127 -16.88 27.36 -6.70
CA ILE A 127 -15.89 26.54 -5.97
C ILE A 127 -15.36 25.36 -6.81
N TRP A 128 -16.24 24.74 -7.60
CA TRP A 128 -15.89 23.69 -8.57
C TRP A 128 -14.89 24.16 -9.62
N ARG A 129 -15.10 25.35 -10.22
CA ARG A 129 -14.15 25.91 -11.20
C ARG A 129 -12.82 26.27 -10.53
N SER A 130 -12.87 26.78 -9.31
CA SER A 130 -11.66 27.08 -8.52
C SER A 130 -10.85 25.82 -8.24
N PHE A 131 -11.51 24.73 -7.86
CA PHE A 131 -10.89 23.41 -7.62
C PHE A 131 -10.21 22.87 -8.89
N TRP A 132 -10.94 22.82 -10.01
CA TRP A 132 -10.39 22.23 -11.24
C TRP A 132 -9.23 23.07 -11.80
N ARG A 133 -9.33 24.40 -11.72
CA ARG A 133 -8.23 25.29 -12.14
C ARG A 133 -7.03 25.27 -11.21
N LEU A 134 -7.21 24.89 -9.95
CA LEU A 134 -6.12 24.71 -9.00
C LEU A 134 -5.31 23.45 -9.35
N ILE A 135 -6.00 22.33 -9.59
CA ILE A 135 -5.36 21.06 -9.97
C ILE A 135 -4.68 21.18 -11.33
N THR A 136 -5.37 21.69 -12.34
CA THR A 136 -4.84 21.76 -13.72
C THR A 136 -3.68 22.74 -13.88
N ARG A 137 -3.54 23.74 -13.00
CA ARG A 137 -2.44 24.72 -13.01
C ARG A 137 -1.25 24.30 -12.15
N ASN A 138 -1.43 23.39 -11.20
CA ASN A 138 -0.37 22.91 -10.31
C ASN A 138 -0.22 21.38 -10.40
N ARG A 139 -0.22 20.84 -11.63
CA ARG A 139 -0.30 19.39 -11.89
C ARG A 139 0.80 18.60 -11.19
N ARG A 140 2.03 19.13 -11.14
CA ARG A 140 3.14 18.50 -10.42
C ARG A 140 2.84 18.31 -8.92
N ARG A 141 2.24 19.31 -8.28
CA ARG A 141 1.88 19.25 -6.85
C ARG A 141 0.74 18.26 -6.61
N TYR A 142 -0.34 18.36 -7.38
CA TYR A 142 -1.53 17.52 -7.19
C TYR A 142 -1.32 16.08 -7.69
N GLY A 143 -0.55 15.86 -8.74
CA GLY A 143 -0.07 14.53 -9.12
C GLY A 143 0.81 13.91 -8.04
N GLY A 144 1.67 14.71 -7.40
CA GLY A 144 2.39 14.29 -6.18
C GLY A 144 1.45 13.85 -5.06
N TYR A 145 0.34 14.58 -4.80
CA TYR A 145 -0.67 14.15 -3.82
C TYR A 145 -1.37 12.85 -4.20
N VAL A 146 -1.61 12.58 -5.49
CA VAL A 146 -2.14 11.28 -5.94
C VAL A 146 -1.14 10.15 -5.62
N VAL A 147 0.17 10.38 -5.82
CA VAL A 147 1.22 9.44 -5.38
C VAL A 147 1.26 9.27 -3.86
N HIS A 148 1.00 10.32 -3.09
CA HIS A 148 0.95 10.17 -1.62
C HIS A 148 -0.29 9.37 -1.20
N LEU A 149 -1.44 9.64 -1.82
CA LEU A 149 -2.66 8.85 -1.60
C LEU A 149 -2.47 7.38 -1.97
N SER A 150 -1.68 7.05 -3.00
CA SER A 150 -1.37 5.65 -3.30
C SER A 150 -0.58 4.97 -2.19
N ILE A 151 0.36 5.67 -1.56
CA ILE A 151 1.09 5.12 -0.39
C ILE A 151 0.13 4.91 0.78
N LEU A 152 -0.89 5.75 0.95
CA LEU A 152 -1.91 5.54 1.98
C LEU A 152 -2.75 4.30 1.69
N VAL A 153 -3.16 4.10 0.43
CA VAL A 153 -3.89 2.90 0.00
C VAL A 153 -3.03 1.63 0.21
N MET A 154 -1.73 1.69 -0.09
CA MET A 154 -0.77 0.63 0.24
C MET A 154 -0.77 0.37 1.75
N GLY A 155 -0.68 1.42 2.57
CA GLY A 155 -0.67 1.32 4.03
C GLY A 155 -1.92 0.65 4.61
N VAL A 156 -3.10 0.87 4.03
CA VAL A 156 -4.33 0.14 4.41
C VAL A 156 -4.18 -1.36 4.16
N GLY A 157 -3.64 -1.76 3.00
CA GLY A 157 -3.37 -3.15 2.68
C GLY A 157 -2.33 -3.78 3.62
N ILE A 158 -1.23 -3.06 3.91
CA ILE A 158 -0.19 -3.49 4.86
C ILE A 158 -0.80 -3.70 6.25
N ILE A 159 -1.59 -2.76 6.77
CA ILE A 159 -2.23 -2.93 8.08
C ILE A 159 -3.13 -4.16 8.08
N GLY A 160 -3.89 -4.40 7.00
CA GLY A 160 -4.75 -5.56 6.84
C GLY A 160 -4.00 -6.89 6.94
N ILE A 161 -2.89 -7.03 6.20
CA ILE A 161 -2.13 -8.28 6.19
C ILE A 161 -1.27 -8.46 7.44
N GLU A 162 -0.59 -7.42 7.92
CA GLU A 162 0.35 -7.53 9.05
C GLU A 162 -0.35 -7.76 10.39
N PHE A 163 -1.49 -7.10 10.61
CA PHE A 163 -2.16 -7.14 11.92
C PHE A 163 -3.40 -8.03 11.95
N PHE A 164 -4.03 -8.32 10.80
CA PHE A 164 -5.32 -9.00 10.76
C PHE A 164 -5.36 -10.25 9.89
N GLN A 165 -4.23 -10.67 9.29
CA GLN A 165 -4.14 -11.99 8.66
C GLN A 165 -4.37 -13.09 9.69
N ALA A 166 -5.13 -14.11 9.31
CA ALA A 166 -5.22 -15.36 10.05
C ALA A 166 -4.76 -16.50 9.16
N GLU A 167 -4.04 -17.46 9.74
CA GLU A 167 -3.60 -18.66 9.04
C GLU A 167 -3.85 -19.91 9.89
N THR A 168 -4.02 -21.04 9.22
CA THR A 168 -4.03 -22.35 9.86
C THR A 168 -3.52 -23.41 8.89
N GLN A 169 -3.04 -24.52 9.43
CA GLN A 169 -2.53 -25.63 8.63
C GLN A 169 -3.01 -26.94 9.22
N ARG A 170 -3.56 -27.82 8.38
CA ARG A 170 -4.04 -29.14 8.82
C ARG A 170 -3.98 -30.14 7.68
N THR A 171 -3.72 -31.40 8.02
CA THR A 171 -3.90 -32.54 7.12
C THR A 171 -5.35 -33.00 7.18
N LEU A 172 -5.99 -33.10 6.01
CA LEU A 172 -7.39 -33.49 5.84
C LEU A 172 -7.47 -34.78 5.03
N ALA A 173 -8.26 -35.74 5.49
CA ALA A 173 -8.70 -36.87 4.68
C ALA A 173 -9.80 -36.43 3.70
N GLN A 174 -10.01 -37.18 2.62
CA GLN A 174 -11.06 -36.88 1.65
C GLN A 174 -12.44 -36.80 2.34
N GLY A 175 -13.20 -35.74 2.05
CA GLY A 175 -14.48 -35.41 2.69
C GLY A 175 -14.35 -34.64 4.01
N GLU A 176 -13.16 -34.52 4.60
CA GLU A 176 -12.96 -33.70 5.80
C GLU A 176 -12.93 -32.20 5.48
N SER A 177 -13.16 -31.41 6.53
CA SER A 177 -13.21 -29.96 6.44
C SER A 177 -12.27 -29.26 7.41
N LEU A 178 -11.88 -28.04 7.03
CA LEU A 178 -11.08 -27.13 7.84
C LEU A 178 -11.76 -25.77 7.84
N THR A 179 -11.93 -25.19 9.03
CA THR A 179 -12.56 -23.88 9.21
C THR A 179 -11.53 -22.86 9.66
N LEU A 180 -11.56 -21.68 9.05
CA LEU A 180 -10.78 -20.51 9.42
C LEU A 180 -11.70 -19.29 9.34
N ARG A 181 -11.98 -18.67 10.50
CA ARG A 181 -12.97 -17.60 10.63
C ARG A 181 -14.35 -18.04 10.11
N ASP A 182 -14.91 -17.30 9.15
CA ASP A 182 -16.20 -17.52 8.52
C ASP A 182 -16.11 -18.40 7.26
N TYR A 183 -14.92 -18.91 6.93
CA TYR A 183 -14.66 -19.80 5.81
C TYR A 183 -14.47 -21.24 6.26
N THR A 184 -15.08 -22.17 5.52
CA THR A 184 -14.87 -23.60 5.65
C THR A 184 -14.47 -24.17 4.30
N ILE A 185 -13.36 -24.90 4.27
CA ILE A 185 -12.94 -25.68 3.10
C ILE A 185 -13.28 -27.14 3.31
N VAL A 186 -13.64 -27.83 2.22
CA VAL A 186 -13.86 -29.28 2.19
C VAL A 186 -12.93 -29.88 1.14
N TYR A 187 -12.16 -30.89 1.52
CA TYR A 187 -11.24 -31.57 0.63
C TYR A 187 -11.97 -32.66 -0.16
N GLU A 188 -12.17 -32.43 -1.46
CA GLU A 188 -12.98 -33.31 -2.31
C GLU A 188 -12.16 -34.44 -2.94
N GLY A 189 -10.87 -34.22 -3.19
CA GLY A 189 -9.98 -35.21 -3.79
C GLY A 189 -8.71 -34.62 -4.40
N LEU A 190 -7.81 -35.48 -4.85
CA LEU A 190 -6.53 -35.12 -5.45
C LEU A 190 -6.36 -35.83 -6.80
N ALA A 191 -5.94 -35.09 -7.81
CA ALA A 191 -5.53 -35.63 -9.10
C ALA A 191 -4.03 -35.39 -9.31
N ILE A 192 -3.29 -36.43 -9.70
CA ILE A 192 -1.88 -36.35 -10.07
C ILE A 192 -1.75 -36.74 -11.54
N PHE A 193 -1.16 -35.87 -12.36
CA PHE A 193 -1.01 -36.10 -13.79
C PHE A 193 0.25 -35.42 -14.33
N ASN A 194 0.80 -35.96 -15.42
CA ASN A 194 1.90 -35.34 -16.15
C ASN A 194 1.36 -34.44 -17.27
N THR A 195 1.99 -33.29 -17.47
CA THR A 195 1.67 -32.36 -18.56
C THR A 195 2.64 -32.51 -19.72
N HIS A 196 2.20 -32.14 -20.93
CA HIS A 196 3.01 -32.20 -22.15
C HIS A 196 4.28 -31.34 -22.10
N ASP A 197 4.29 -30.29 -21.27
CA ASP A 197 5.46 -29.43 -21.03
C ASP A 197 6.46 -30.01 -20.01
N GLY A 198 6.27 -31.26 -19.58
CA GLY A 198 7.23 -32.00 -18.76
C GLY A 198 7.13 -31.73 -17.26
N ARG A 199 5.97 -31.25 -16.78
CA ARG A 199 5.70 -31.09 -15.34
C ARG A 199 4.86 -32.24 -14.82
N GLN A 200 5.07 -32.60 -13.56
CA GLN A 200 4.14 -33.44 -12.81
C GLN A 200 3.30 -32.53 -11.92
N VAL A 201 1.99 -32.56 -12.08
CA VAL A 201 1.06 -31.68 -11.37
C VAL A 201 0.25 -32.51 -10.38
N ALA A 202 0.28 -32.13 -9.11
CA ALA A 202 -0.66 -32.60 -8.10
C ALA A 202 -1.65 -31.48 -7.79
N ARG A 203 -2.92 -31.70 -8.08
CA ARG A 203 -3.99 -30.71 -7.94
C ARG A 203 -5.08 -31.24 -7.02
N ALA A 204 -5.38 -30.51 -5.96
CA ALA A 204 -6.49 -30.84 -5.08
C ALA A 204 -7.75 -30.07 -5.49
N ASP A 205 -8.91 -30.71 -5.34
CA ASP A 205 -10.22 -30.09 -5.54
C ASP A 205 -10.79 -29.71 -4.17
N ILE A 206 -11.03 -28.41 -3.97
CA ILE A 206 -11.46 -27.85 -2.69
C ILE A 206 -12.77 -27.08 -2.88
N SER A 207 -13.83 -27.50 -2.21
CA SER A 207 -15.04 -26.69 -2.10
C SER A 207 -14.87 -25.66 -0.97
N VAL A 208 -15.16 -24.39 -1.25
CA VAL A 208 -15.07 -23.30 -0.27
C VAL A 208 -16.47 -22.79 0.06
N TYR A 209 -16.75 -22.73 1.36
CA TYR A 209 -17.99 -22.23 1.94
C TYR A 209 -17.69 -20.98 2.77
N LYS A 210 -18.60 -20.01 2.71
CA LYS A 210 -18.59 -18.83 3.59
C LYS A 210 -19.94 -18.75 4.29
N ASN A 211 -19.94 -18.72 5.62
CA ASN A 211 -21.18 -18.75 6.42
C ASN A 211 -22.14 -19.88 5.99
N GLY A 212 -21.60 -21.07 5.73
CA GLY A 212 -22.36 -22.25 5.31
C GLY A 212 -22.80 -22.27 3.84
N LYS A 213 -22.64 -21.19 3.07
CA LYS A 213 -22.98 -21.15 1.64
C LYS A 213 -21.74 -21.41 0.78
N LYS A 214 -21.83 -22.31 -0.21
CA LYS A 214 -20.75 -22.55 -1.17
C LYS A 214 -20.49 -21.29 -1.99
N VAL A 215 -19.26 -20.78 -1.98
CA VAL A 215 -18.85 -19.55 -2.67
C VAL A 215 -17.91 -19.80 -3.85
N ALA A 216 -17.12 -20.89 -3.80
CA ALA A 216 -16.18 -21.23 -4.86
C ALA A 216 -15.79 -22.71 -4.82
N VAL A 217 -15.21 -23.19 -5.91
CA VAL A 217 -14.38 -24.40 -5.95
C VAL A 217 -12.97 -23.94 -6.35
N LEU A 218 -11.98 -24.27 -5.54
CA LEU A 218 -10.58 -23.91 -5.74
C LEU A 218 -9.78 -25.14 -6.10
N HIS A 219 -8.75 -24.93 -6.92
CA HIS A 219 -7.87 -25.98 -7.40
C HIS A 219 -6.40 -25.70 -7.04
N PRO A 220 -6.05 -25.64 -5.75
CA PRO A 220 -4.65 -25.48 -5.35
C PRO A 220 -3.82 -26.65 -5.89
N ARG A 221 -2.62 -26.35 -6.38
CA ARG A 221 -1.76 -27.36 -7.00
C ARG A 221 -0.30 -27.15 -6.69
N GLN A 222 0.47 -28.22 -6.81
CA GLN A 222 1.92 -28.20 -6.84
C GLN A 222 2.38 -28.74 -8.18
N ASP A 223 3.17 -27.93 -8.89
CA ASP A 223 3.77 -28.25 -10.16
C ASP A 223 5.24 -28.62 -9.91
N TYR A 224 5.63 -29.85 -10.23
CA TYR A 224 7.01 -30.30 -10.14
C TYR A 224 7.65 -30.29 -11.53
N TYR A 225 8.64 -29.40 -11.71
CA TYR A 225 9.40 -29.28 -12.94
C TYR A 225 10.51 -30.33 -12.95
N ILE A 226 10.29 -31.43 -13.68
CA ILE A 226 11.15 -32.63 -13.62
C ILE A 226 12.59 -32.32 -14.04
N LYS A 227 12.77 -31.50 -15.09
CA LYS A 227 14.10 -31.15 -15.62
C LYS A 227 14.92 -30.30 -14.64
N ASP A 228 14.27 -29.35 -13.99
CA ASP A 228 14.92 -28.40 -13.08
C ASP A 228 14.96 -28.92 -11.63
N GLN A 229 14.26 -30.03 -11.36
CA GLN A 229 14.04 -30.60 -10.02
C GLN A 229 13.43 -29.60 -9.03
N GLN A 230 12.59 -28.68 -9.53
CA GLN A 230 12.02 -27.59 -8.75
C GLN A 230 10.52 -27.78 -8.53
N PRO A 231 10.03 -27.80 -7.28
CA PRO A 231 8.61 -27.72 -6.98
C PRO A 231 8.14 -26.25 -6.98
N MET A 232 6.93 -26.01 -7.51
CA MET A 232 6.27 -24.71 -7.46
C MET A 232 4.84 -24.91 -6.93
N THR A 233 4.46 -24.17 -5.89
CA THR A 233 3.09 -24.23 -5.35
C THR A 233 2.26 -23.10 -5.93
N ILE A 234 1.13 -23.43 -6.55
CA ILE A 234 0.14 -22.47 -7.05
C ILE A 234 -1.08 -22.52 -6.10
N PRO A 235 -1.37 -21.43 -5.38
CA PRO A 235 -2.50 -21.40 -4.46
C PRO A 235 -3.83 -21.38 -5.20
N GLY A 236 -4.84 -21.98 -4.59
CA GLY A 236 -6.24 -21.67 -4.89
C GLY A 236 -6.60 -20.36 -4.22
N ILE A 237 -7.20 -19.42 -4.95
CA ILE A 237 -7.50 -18.08 -4.45
C ILE A 237 -8.99 -17.77 -4.64
N TYR A 238 -9.65 -17.37 -3.56
CA TYR A 238 -10.96 -16.73 -3.60
C TYR A 238 -10.84 -15.28 -3.13
N SER A 239 -11.19 -14.33 -3.99
CA SER A 239 -10.89 -12.91 -3.75
C SER A 239 -12.13 -12.01 -3.80
N THR A 240 -12.41 -11.30 -2.72
CA THR A 240 -13.43 -10.22 -2.66
C THR A 240 -12.76 -8.84 -2.59
N TRP A 241 -13.52 -7.75 -2.46
CA TRP A 241 -12.93 -6.41 -2.26
C TRP A 241 -12.44 -6.16 -0.82
N GLY A 242 -12.93 -6.92 0.16
CA GLY A 242 -12.57 -6.77 1.57
C GLY A 242 -11.48 -7.74 2.05
N GLU A 243 -11.37 -8.90 1.40
CA GLU A 243 -10.52 -10.00 1.85
C GLU A 243 -10.21 -10.98 0.72
N GLU A 244 -9.10 -11.68 0.86
CA GLU A 244 -8.67 -12.76 -0.01
C GLU A 244 -8.40 -14.00 0.82
N PHE A 245 -8.87 -15.15 0.32
CA PHE A 245 -8.76 -16.44 0.97
C PHE A 245 -7.90 -17.37 0.11
N TYR A 246 -6.77 -17.80 0.65
CA TYR A 246 -5.80 -18.63 -0.06
C TYR A 246 -5.81 -20.03 0.52
N VAL A 247 -5.73 -21.03 -0.34
CA VAL A 247 -5.53 -22.43 0.02
C VAL A 247 -4.28 -22.90 -0.70
N LEU A 248 -3.32 -23.44 0.06
CA LEU A 248 -2.08 -23.99 -0.47
C LEU A 248 -2.07 -25.49 -0.19
N LEU A 249 -1.75 -26.28 -1.22
CA LEU A 249 -1.43 -27.70 -1.07
C LEU A 249 0.04 -27.81 -0.65
N VAL A 250 0.29 -28.19 0.61
CA VAL A 250 1.64 -28.25 1.18
C VAL A 250 2.28 -29.61 0.95
N SER A 251 1.53 -30.68 1.19
CA SER A 251 1.99 -32.05 1.02
C SER A 251 0.81 -33.00 0.88
N TRP A 252 1.06 -34.15 0.27
CA TRP A 252 0.11 -35.26 0.21
C TRP A 252 0.93 -36.54 0.34
N LYS A 253 0.53 -37.44 1.25
CA LYS A 253 1.23 -38.71 1.47
C LYS A 253 0.36 -39.87 0.93
N PRO A 254 0.91 -40.77 0.10
CA PRO A 254 0.16 -41.92 -0.40
C PRO A 254 0.14 -43.14 0.54
N ILE A 255 0.79 -43.12 1.72
CA ILE A 255 1.25 -44.39 2.34
C ILE A 255 0.42 -44.88 3.55
N THR A 256 -0.27 -44.03 4.33
CA THR A 256 -0.96 -44.54 5.55
C THR A 256 -2.33 -43.94 5.84
N VAL A 257 -2.62 -42.72 5.39
CA VAL A 257 -3.95 -42.11 5.39
C VAL A 257 -4.02 -41.26 4.12
N GLU A 258 -5.03 -41.43 3.27
CA GLU A 258 -5.25 -40.61 2.07
C GLU A 258 -5.58 -39.18 2.49
N GLY A 259 -4.54 -38.42 2.84
CA GLY A 259 -4.66 -37.10 3.41
C GLY A 259 -3.75 -36.10 2.72
N ALA A 260 -4.29 -34.91 2.48
CA ALA A 260 -3.55 -33.78 1.95
C ALA A 260 -3.44 -32.70 3.03
N THR A 261 -2.25 -32.14 3.19
CA THR A 261 -1.98 -31.03 4.10
C THR A 261 -2.24 -29.72 3.38
N PHE A 262 -3.16 -28.94 3.94
CA PHE A 262 -3.49 -27.62 3.44
C PHE A 262 -3.03 -26.56 4.42
N LYS A 263 -2.39 -25.51 3.89
CA LYS A 263 -2.19 -24.25 4.61
C LYS A 263 -3.15 -23.23 4.04
N VAL A 264 -3.93 -22.59 4.91
CA VAL A 264 -4.99 -21.69 4.53
C VAL A 264 -4.74 -20.32 5.14
N TYR A 265 -4.97 -19.28 4.36
CA TYR A 265 -4.83 -17.90 4.77
C TYR A 265 -6.13 -17.13 4.56
N HIS A 266 -6.51 -16.33 5.55
CA HIS A 266 -7.50 -15.28 5.43
C HIS A 266 -6.77 -13.95 5.52
N ASN A 267 -6.72 -13.22 4.40
CA ASN A 267 -5.92 -12.01 4.24
C ASN A 267 -6.84 -10.79 3.98
N PRO A 268 -7.09 -9.95 4.98
CA PRO A 268 -7.88 -8.74 4.80
C PRO A 268 -7.16 -7.71 3.93
N LEU A 269 -7.92 -7.03 3.07
CA LEU A 269 -7.51 -5.80 2.35
C LEU A 269 -6.31 -5.91 1.39
N VAL A 270 -5.87 -7.13 1.03
CA VAL A 270 -4.72 -7.33 0.13
C VAL A 270 -4.92 -6.68 -1.25
N LYS A 271 -6.15 -6.66 -1.79
CA LYS A 271 -6.42 -5.95 -3.05
C LYS A 271 -6.06 -4.47 -3.02
N TRP A 272 -6.14 -3.80 -1.87
CA TRP A 272 -5.75 -2.40 -1.75
C TRP A 272 -4.24 -2.22 -1.88
N LEU A 273 -3.46 -3.19 -1.39
CA LEU A 273 -2.01 -3.25 -1.65
C LEU A 273 -1.74 -3.27 -3.16
N TRP A 274 -2.45 -4.13 -3.91
CA TRP A 274 -2.31 -4.26 -5.36
C TRP A 274 -2.92 -3.11 -6.19
N ALA A 275 -3.93 -2.41 -5.67
CA ALA A 275 -4.50 -1.23 -6.31
C ALA A 275 -3.55 -0.02 -6.23
N SER A 276 -2.71 0.03 -5.21
CA SER A 276 -1.83 1.17 -4.93
C SER A 276 -0.84 1.52 -6.06
N PRO A 277 -0.14 0.60 -6.74
CA PRO A 277 0.84 0.96 -7.77
C PRO A 277 0.16 1.60 -8.99
N TRP A 278 -1.06 1.16 -9.32
CA TRP A 278 -1.84 1.77 -10.39
C TRP A 278 -2.19 3.23 -10.08
N LEU A 279 -2.55 3.52 -8.83
CA LEU A 279 -2.79 4.88 -8.39
C LEU A 279 -1.51 5.72 -8.38
N ALA A 280 -0.37 5.13 -8.01
CA ALA A 280 0.94 5.80 -8.08
C ALA A 280 1.30 6.17 -9.52
N ILE A 281 1.14 5.24 -10.46
CA ILE A 281 1.38 5.47 -11.89
C ILE A 281 0.50 6.61 -12.39
N LEU A 282 -0.79 6.62 -12.07
CA LEU A 282 -1.69 7.72 -12.41
C LEU A 282 -1.19 9.07 -11.87
N GLY A 283 -0.75 9.12 -10.62
CA GLY A 283 -0.20 10.32 -10.01
C GLY A 283 1.07 10.82 -10.71
N ILE A 284 1.95 9.90 -11.11
CA ILE A 284 3.17 10.22 -11.89
C ILE A 284 2.79 10.78 -13.26
N LEU A 285 1.86 10.14 -13.97
CA LEU A 285 1.38 10.62 -15.28
C LEU A 285 0.81 12.03 -15.19
N ILE A 286 0.02 12.33 -14.15
CA ILE A 286 -0.50 13.67 -13.89
C ILE A 286 0.64 14.65 -13.62
N ALA A 287 1.63 14.26 -12.81
CA ALA A 287 2.73 15.13 -12.40
C ALA A 287 3.70 15.49 -13.54
N VAL A 288 3.90 14.58 -14.48
CA VAL A 288 4.82 14.74 -15.62
C VAL A 288 4.14 15.37 -16.84
N TRP A 289 2.80 15.43 -16.86
CA TRP A 289 2.07 15.96 -18.02
C TRP A 289 2.50 17.41 -18.35
N PRO A 290 2.88 17.70 -19.62
CA PRO A 290 3.40 19.00 -20.02
C PRO A 290 2.46 20.16 -19.67
N GLU A 291 2.99 21.15 -18.97
CA GLU A 291 2.29 22.42 -18.78
C GLU A 291 2.44 23.25 -20.06
N ARG A 292 1.34 23.84 -20.56
CA ARG A 292 1.43 24.86 -21.62
C ARG A 292 2.28 26.01 -21.05
N ARG A 293 3.56 26.07 -21.45
CA ARG A 293 4.47 27.16 -21.07
C ARG A 293 3.76 28.48 -21.35
N ARG A 294 3.36 29.20 -20.29
CA ARG A 294 3.01 30.60 -20.45
C ARG A 294 4.32 31.31 -20.78
N LYS A 295 4.39 31.91 -21.98
CA LYS A 295 5.46 32.86 -22.31
C LYS A 295 5.61 33.80 -21.11
N PRO A 296 6.83 34.03 -20.58
CA PRO A 296 7.02 35.04 -19.55
C PRO A 296 6.35 36.30 -20.04
N ALA A 297 5.43 36.87 -19.25
CA ALA A 297 4.91 38.19 -19.58
C ALA A 297 6.16 39.08 -19.67
N THR A 298 6.43 39.62 -20.86
CA THR A 298 7.45 40.64 -21.04
C THR A 298 7.13 41.71 -20.02
N VAL A 299 7.99 41.84 -19.01
CA VAL A 299 7.93 42.96 -18.08
C VAL A 299 8.14 44.16 -18.96
N ARG A 300 7.05 44.83 -19.32
CA ARG A 300 7.10 46.08 -20.07
C ARG A 300 7.78 47.05 -19.12
N SER A 301 9.09 47.24 -19.30
CA SER A 301 9.86 48.20 -18.53
C SER A 301 9.12 49.53 -18.66
N ARG A 302 8.61 50.03 -17.54
CA ARG A 302 8.00 51.34 -17.50
C ARG A 302 9.18 52.29 -17.68
N ALA A 303 9.34 52.84 -18.89
CA ALA A 303 10.36 53.84 -19.17
C ALA A 303 10.24 54.95 -18.11
N PRO A 304 11.35 55.37 -17.47
CA PRO A 304 11.31 56.41 -16.46
C PRO A 304 10.74 57.69 -17.08
N ARG A 305 9.66 58.21 -16.49
CA ARG A 305 8.93 59.42 -16.91
C ARG A 305 9.74 60.73 -16.72
N GLY A 306 11.06 60.67 -16.60
CA GLY A 306 11.91 61.82 -16.28
C GLY A 306 12.74 62.41 -17.44
N ALA A 307 12.87 61.71 -18.57
CA ALA A 307 13.80 62.15 -19.63
C ALA A 307 13.20 63.16 -20.64
N ALA A 308 11.90 63.46 -20.58
CA ALA A 308 11.24 64.36 -21.54
C ALA A 308 11.15 65.84 -21.10
N GLN A 309 11.59 66.18 -19.88
CA GLN A 309 11.57 67.57 -19.38
C GLN A 309 12.93 68.28 -19.41
N ALA A 310 14.04 67.57 -19.67
CA ALA A 310 15.38 68.16 -19.74
C ALA A 310 15.79 68.62 -21.16
N ALA A 311 14.94 68.43 -22.17
CA ALA A 311 15.21 68.84 -23.55
C ALA A 311 14.46 70.12 -23.97
N ALA A 312 13.79 70.82 -23.03
CA ALA A 312 13.06 72.05 -23.29
C ALA A 312 13.62 73.29 -22.56
N VAL A 313 14.68 73.14 -21.75
CA VAL A 313 15.38 74.25 -21.09
C VAL A 313 16.86 73.87 -21.00
N GLY A 314 17.69 74.40 -21.90
CA GLY A 314 19.14 74.16 -21.93
C GLY A 314 19.71 74.38 -23.32
#